data_AF-A0AAC9NNQ5-F1
#
_entry.id   AF-A0AAC9NNQ5-F1
#
_cell.length_a   1.000
_cell.length_b   1.000
_cell.length_c   1.000
_cell.angle_alpha   90.00
_cell.angle_beta   90.00
_cell.angle_gamma   90.00
#
_symmetry.space_group_name_H-M   'P 1'
#
loop_
_entity.id
_entity.type
_entity.pdbx_description
1 polymer ?
#
loop_
_entity_poly.entity_id
_entity_poly.type
_entity_poly.pdbx_seq_one_letter_code
_entity_poly.pdbx_strand_id
1 'polypeptide(L)' 'MIKNAEVYNISFGAPRFVDSKGAKIIEEKVGKGNIIRFWNARDLVPSIMLDSLNSEHVGIDIPLKDRFSHE' A
#
# COMPACT_ATOMS: atom_id res chain seq x y z
N MET A 1 -25.56 4.78 -12.49
CA MET A 1 -24.34 5.60 -12.43
C MET A 1 -23.28 4.81 -11.71
N ILE A 2 -22.15 4.52 -12.35
CA ILE A 2 -20.98 4.00 -11.63
C ILE A 2 -20.45 5.20 -10.84
N LYS A 3 -20.57 5.14 -9.51
CA LYS A 3 -19.98 6.15 -8.63
C LYS A 3 -18.46 6.05 -8.86
N ASN A 4 -17.82 7.14 -9.30
CA ASN A 4 -16.37 7.14 -9.45
C ASN A 4 -15.76 6.67 -8.12
N ALA A 5 -14.84 5.70 -8.16
CA ALA A 5 -14.13 5.29 -6.98
C ALA A 5 -13.34 6.51 -6.45
N GLU A 6 -13.61 6.93 -5.22
CA GLU A 6 -12.85 8.00 -4.57
C GLU A 6 -11.50 7.44 -4.15
N VAL A 7 -10.45 7.67 -4.95
CA VAL A 7 -9.10 7.32 -4.53
C VAL A 7 -8.58 8.45 -3.62
N TYR A 8 -8.37 8.12 -2.35
CA TYR A 8 -7.88 9.05 -1.33
C TYR A 8 -6.35 9.06 -1.22
N ASN A 9 -5.69 7.94 -1.51
CA ASN A 9 -4.24 7.86 -1.45
C ASN A 9 -3.66 6.93 -2.52
N ILE A 10 -2.59 7.39 -3.17
CA ILE A 10 -1.74 6.59 -4.05
C ILE A 10 -0.31 6.73 -3.55
N SER A 11 0.36 5.60 -3.33
CA SER A 11 1.75 5.57 -2.84
C SER A 11 2.60 4.58 -3.64
N PHE A 12 3.92 4.81 -3.64
CA PHE A 12 4.92 3.97 -4.31
C PHE A 12 5.98 3.58 -3.28
N GLY A 13 6.24 2.28 -3.14
CA GLY A 13 7.28 1.79 -2.22
C GLY A 13 7.03 2.12 -0.75
N ALA A 14 5.77 2.34 -0.34
CA ALA A 14 5.48 2.79 1.01
C ALA A 14 5.90 1.74 2.06
N PRO A 15 6.54 2.15 3.18
CA PRO A 15 6.87 1.28 4.29
C PRO A 15 5.62 0.91 5.10
N ARG A 16 5.73 -0.13 5.93
CA ARG A 16 4.72 -0.46 6.94
C ARG A 16 4.91 0.48 8.13
N PHE A 17 3.83 1.10 8.62
CA PHE A 17 3.92 2.10 9.68
C PHE A 17 2.93 1.87 10.83
N VAL A 18 1.92 1.01 10.64
CA VAL A 18 0.88 0.77 11.64
C VAL A 18 0.84 -0.70 12.01
N ASP A 19 0.35 -1.03 13.20
CA ASP A 19 -0.01 -2.40 13.55
C ASP A 19 -1.34 -2.80 12.88
N SER A 20 -1.75 -4.06 13.08
CA SER A 20 -3.01 -4.60 12.54
C SER A 20 -4.26 -3.82 13.00
N LYS A 21 -4.25 -3.26 14.22
CA LYS A 21 -5.34 -2.45 14.74
C LYS A 21 -5.41 -1.11 14.02
N GLY A 22 -4.28 -0.44 13.84
CA GLY A 22 -4.17 0.82 13.11
C GLY A 22 -4.56 0.65 11.64
N ALA A 23 -4.10 -0.43 11.01
CA ALA A 23 -4.47 -0.75 9.63
C ALA A 23 -5.99 -0.87 9.49
N LYS A 24 -6.64 -1.64 10.37
CA LYS A 24 -8.10 -1.79 10.39
C LYS A 24 -8.85 -0.47 10.55
N ILE A 25 -8.42 0.38 11.50
CA ILE A 25 -9.05 1.69 11.74
C ILE A 25 -8.98 2.57 10.47
N ILE A 26 -7.84 2.57 9.78
CA ILE A 26 -7.68 3.37 8.56
C ILE A 26 -8.56 2.81 7.44
N GLU A 27 -8.59 1.49 7.23
CA GLU A 27 -9.42 0.86 6.20
C GLU A 27 -10.93 1.06 6.44
N GLU A 28 -11.39 1.05 7.69
CA GLU A 28 -12.77 1.33 8.06
C GLU A 28 -13.15 2.81 7.81
N LYS A 29 -12.21 3.73 8.06
CA LYS A 29 -12.48 5.17 7.94
C LYS A 29 -12.38 5.70 6.52
N VAL A 30 -11.37 5.25 5.78
CA VAL A 30 -11.05 5.74 4.43
C VAL A 30 -11.63 4.83 3.35
N GLY A 31 -11.85 3.55 3.67
CA GLY A 31 -12.18 2.50 2.71
C GLY A 31 -10.92 1.87 2.13
N LYS A 32 -10.75 0.55 2.30
CA LYS A 32 -9.61 -0.20 1.75
C LYS A 32 -9.39 0.05 0.25
N GLY A 33 -10.46 0.10 -0.55
CA GLY A 33 -10.40 0.33 -1.99
C GLY A 33 -9.98 1.74 -2.42
N ASN A 34 -9.89 2.66 -1.47
CA ASN A 34 -9.57 4.06 -1.72
C ASN A 34 -8.09 4.37 -1.46
N ILE A 35 -7.30 3.37 -1.05
CA ILE A 35 -5.87 3.46 -0.79
C ILE A 35 -5.17 2.47 -1.70
N ILE A 36 -4.35 2.97 -2.62
CA ILE A 36 -3.64 2.18 -3.61
C ILE A 36 -2.14 2.28 -3.34
N ARG A 37 -1.48 1.14 -3.23
CA ARG A 37 -0.04 1.06 -3.01
C ARG A 37 0.63 0.29 -4.14
N PHE A 38 1.46 0.98 -4.89
CA PHE A 38 2.33 0.38 -5.88
C PHE A 38 3.62 -0.08 -5.23
N TRP A 39 4.09 -1.28 -5.58
CA TRP A 39 5.36 -1.80 -5.08
C TRP A 39 6.12 -2.56 -6.17
N ASN A 40 7.44 -2.56 -6.05
CA ASN A 40 8.33 -3.31 -6.92
C ASN A 40 8.97 -4.46 -6.12
N ALA A 41 9.16 -5.62 -6.74
CA ALA A 41 9.79 -6.77 -6.10
C ALA A 41 11.22 -6.53 -5.61
N ARG A 42 11.93 -5.56 -6.19
CA ARG A 42 13.29 -5.17 -5.77
C ARG A 42 13.31 -4.08 -4.71
N ASP A 43 12.15 -3.49 -4.41
CA ASP A 43 12.05 -2.47 -3.39
C ASP A 43 11.97 -3.12 -2.00
N LEU A 44 12.98 -2.85 -1.18
CA LEU A 44 13.06 -3.36 0.19
C LEU A 44 12.27 -2.48 1.18
N VAL A 45 11.87 -1.25 0.79
CA VAL A 45 11.19 -0.30 1.68
C VAL A 45 9.88 -0.86 2.27
N PRO A 46 9.02 -1.56 1.51
CA PRO A 46 7.83 -2.23 2.05
C PRO A 46 8.08 -3.31 3.11
N SER A 47 9.34 -3.73 3.31
CA SER A 47 9.73 -4.84 4.18
C SER A 47 10.52 -4.43 5.42
N ILE A 48 10.90 -3.15 5.57
CA ILE A 48 11.83 -2.72 6.63
C ILE A 48 11.26 -2.91 8.06
N MET A 49 9.94 -2.96 8.20
CA MET A 49 9.24 -2.97 9.49
C MET A 49 8.44 -4.27 9.74
N LEU A 50 8.75 -5.34 9.00
CA LEU A 50 8.00 -6.60 9.03
C LEU A 50 8.22 -7.37 10.34
N ASP A 51 9.47 -7.42 10.83
CA ASP A 51 9.84 -8.30 11.94
C ASP A 51 9.94 -7.59 13.30
N SER A 52 10.25 -6.29 13.32
CA SER A 52 10.53 -5.58 14.58
C SER A 52 9.28 -5.06 15.30
N LEU A 53 8.17 -4.87 14.58
CA LEU A 53 7.02 -4.09 15.07
C LEU A 53 5.65 -4.65 14.68
N ASN A 54 5.58 -5.87 14.11
CA ASN A 54 4.33 -6.46 13.59
C ASN A 54 3.52 -5.47 12.72
N SER A 55 4.24 -4.71 11.88
CA SER A 55 3.61 -3.63 11.12
C SER A 55 2.91 -4.17 9.86
N GLU A 56 1.80 -3.56 9.50
CA GLU A 56 0.94 -3.90 8.38
C GLU A 56 0.87 -2.76 7.35
N HIS A 57 0.51 -3.16 6.13
CA HIS A 57 0.14 -2.25 5.05
C HIS A 57 -1.36 -1.97 5.10
N VAL A 58 -1.76 -0.86 4.49
CA VAL A 58 -3.16 -0.45 4.37
C VAL A 58 -3.52 -0.34 2.89
N GLY A 59 -4.69 -0.82 2.51
CA GLY A 59 -5.24 -0.63 1.17
C GLY A 59 -5.01 -1.81 0.23
N ILE A 60 -5.00 -1.51 -1.07
CA ILE A 60 -4.81 -2.49 -2.15
C ILE A 60 -3.37 -2.39 -2.67
N ASP A 61 -2.70 -3.53 -2.73
CA ASP A 61 -1.35 -3.66 -3.28
C ASP A 61 -1.39 -3.98 -4.77
N ILE A 62 -0.69 -3.16 -5.56
CA ILE A 62 -0.53 -3.35 -7.00
C ILE A 62 0.97 -3.55 -7.31
N PRO A 63 1.39 -4.76 -7.72
CA PRO A 63 2.77 -4.99 -8.10
C PRO A 63 3.07 -4.30 -9.45
N LEU A 64 4.16 -3.54 -9.50
CA LEU A 64 4.71 -3.02 -10.73
C LEU A 64 5.56 -4.11 -11.39
N LYS A 65 5.22 -4.46 -12.64
CA LYS A 65 6.06 -5.34 -13.45
C LYS A 65 7.27 -4.54 -13.92
N ASP A 66 8.46 -4.92 -13.48
CA ASP A 66 9.71 -4.43 -14.05
C ASP A 66 9.72 -4.73 -15.55
N ARG A 67 9.57 -3.69 -16.37
CA ARG A 67 10.00 -3.72 -17.77
C ARG A 67 11.27 -2.89 -17.83
N PHE A 68 12.42 -3.55 -17.85
CA PHE A 68 13.69 -2.91 -18.15
C PHE A 68 13.73 -2.54 -19.64
N SER A 69 13.00 -1.50 -20.01
CA SER A 69 13.37 -0.68 -21.16
C SER A 69 13.71 0.69 -20.58
N HIS A 70 14.97 0.84 -20.16
CA HIS A 70 15.54 2.17 -20.06
C HIS A 70 15.64 2.67 -21.50
N GLU A 71 14.97 3.78 -21.82
CA GLU A 71 15.45 4.66 -22.88
C GLU A 71 16.69 5.42 -22.37
#